data_AF-A0A1G3LKF8-F1
#
_entry.id   AF-A0A1G3LKF8-F1
#
_cell.length_a   1.000
_cell.length_b   1.000
_cell.length_c   1.000
_cell.angle_alpha   90.00
_cell.angle_beta   90.00
_cell.angle_gamma   90.00
#
_symmetry.space_group_name_H-M   'P 1'
#
loop_
_entity.id
_entity.type
_entity.pdbx_description
1 polymer ?
#
loop_
_entity_poly.entity_id
_entity_poly.type
_entity_poly.pdbx_seq_one_letter_code
_entity_poly.pdbx_strand_id
1 'polypeptide(L)'
;MNLIIDKTIGLIPTKSNFVDSVAINKDYAVIFEINDATAYFYALDISNGKQKILDVLYIYNTTAILEPKKVSAIKIDWSDNYRYAILFINDDPHAIFDFEAKRGYNQVEYPSGISETGWSNKNKEWNSLIKKILNE
;
A
#
# COMPACT_ATOMS: atom_id res chain seq x y z
N MET A 1 13.22 -1.62 13.11
CA MET A 1 13.24 -2.40 11.84
C MET A 1 13.56 -1.41 10.76
N ASN A 2 14.56 -1.63 9.91
CA ASN A 2 14.91 -0.59 8.94
C ASN A 2 14.01 -0.64 7.70
N LEU A 3 13.55 0.53 7.24
CA LEU A 3 12.88 0.69 5.95
C LEU A 3 13.91 1.01 4.88
N ILE A 4 13.82 0.29 3.76
CA ILE A 4 14.60 0.53 2.56
C ILE A 4 13.67 1.23 1.57
N ILE A 5 14.06 2.44 1.14
CA ILE A 5 13.36 3.15 0.08
C ILE A 5 13.61 2.40 -1.23
N ASP A 6 12.58 1.77 -1.76
CA ASP A 6 12.67 1.04 -3.03
C ASP A 6 12.27 1.93 -4.20
N LYS A 7 11.14 2.63 -4.09
CA LYS A 7 10.63 3.44 -5.19
C LYS A 7 9.96 4.72 -4.72
N THR A 8 10.38 5.83 -5.32
CA THR A 8 9.74 7.15 -5.17
C THR A 8 9.35 7.66 -6.56
N ILE A 9 8.10 8.07 -6.72
CA ILE A 9 7.59 8.68 -7.95
C ILE A 9 6.88 9.98 -7.59
N GLY A 10 7.31 11.08 -8.20
CA GLY A 10 6.53 12.32 -8.23
C GLY A 10 5.40 12.18 -9.25
N LEU A 11 4.15 12.42 -8.85
CA LEU A 11 3.02 12.29 -9.77
C LEU A 11 2.87 13.56 -10.62
N ILE A 12 2.97 13.39 -11.93
CA ILE A 12 2.54 14.38 -12.94
C ILE A 12 1.11 13.98 -13.36
N PRO A 13 0.15 14.91 -13.49
CA PRO A 13 -1.25 14.56 -13.73
C PRO A 13 -1.45 14.07 -15.17
N THR A 14 -1.43 12.75 -15.41
CA THR A 14 -1.81 12.17 -16.71
C THR A 14 -2.55 10.83 -16.57
N LYS A 15 -3.71 10.75 -17.22
CA LYS A 15 -4.58 9.66 -17.74
C LYS A 15 -4.67 8.22 -17.16
N SER A 16 -3.74 7.69 -16.38
CA SER A 16 -3.85 6.46 -15.58
C SER A 16 -2.49 6.27 -14.93
N ASN A 17 -2.45 6.29 -13.61
CA ASN A 17 -1.20 6.32 -12.86
C ASN A 17 -1.12 5.11 -11.94
N PHE A 18 -0.16 4.23 -12.21
CA PHE A 18 0.20 3.16 -11.29
C PHE A 18 1.69 3.22 -10.94
N VAL A 19 2.02 2.70 -9.76
CA VAL A 19 3.37 2.54 -9.25
C VAL A 19 3.50 1.11 -8.74
N ASP A 20 4.32 0.30 -9.38
CA ASP A 20 4.68 -1.04 -8.95
C ASP A 20 6.01 -1.03 -8.19
N SER A 21 6.19 -1.93 -7.23
CA SER A 21 7.44 -2.13 -6.51
C SER A 21 7.60 -3.60 -6.18
N VAL A 22 8.79 -4.14 -6.44
CA VAL A 22 9.10 -5.56 -6.30
C VAL A 22 10.11 -5.72 -5.20
N ALA A 23 9.82 -6.56 -4.21
CA ALA A 23 10.79 -6.89 -3.17
C ALA A 23 12.06 -7.47 -3.79
N ILE A 24 13.24 -7.15 -3.24
CA ILE A 24 14.54 -7.56 -3.82
C ILE A 24 14.68 -9.09 -3.89
N ASN A 25 14.08 -9.83 -2.95
CA ASN A 25 14.03 -11.30 -2.98
C ASN A 25 13.15 -11.87 -4.10
N LYS A 26 12.34 -11.04 -4.77
CA LYS A 26 11.43 -11.38 -5.86
C LYS A 26 10.30 -12.35 -5.49
N ASP A 27 9.98 -12.47 -4.21
CA ASP A 27 8.85 -13.28 -3.77
C ASP A 27 7.54 -12.48 -3.87
N TYR A 28 7.60 -11.18 -3.58
CA TYR A 28 6.45 -10.31 -3.47
C TYR A 28 6.58 -9.04 -4.30
N ALA A 29 5.43 -8.50 -4.67
CA ALA A 29 5.31 -7.19 -5.27
C ALA A 29 4.10 -6.46 -4.70
N VAL A 30 4.11 -5.15 -4.83
CA VAL A 30 2.95 -4.30 -4.57
C VAL A 30 2.71 -3.37 -5.74
N ILE A 31 1.45 -3.02 -5.96
CA ILE A 31 1.04 -2.08 -7.00
C ILE A 31 0.10 -1.07 -6.37
N PHE A 32 0.40 0.20 -6.50
CA PHE A 32 -0.54 1.28 -6.24
C PHE A 32 -1.13 1.75 -7.56
N GLU A 33 -2.45 1.84 -7.68
CA GLU A 33 -3.15 2.28 -8.89
C GLU A 33 -4.17 3.34 -8.55
N ILE A 34 -4.22 4.39 -9.38
CA ILE A 34 -5.28 5.40 -9.36
C ILE A 34 -6.05 5.31 -10.68
N ASN A 35 -7.36 5.06 -10.59
CA ASN A 35 -8.29 5.08 -11.71
C ASN A 35 -9.41 6.09 -11.47
N ASP A 36 -9.55 7.05 -12.38
CA ASP A 36 -10.51 8.18 -12.41
C ASP A 36 -10.59 9.02 -11.13
N ALA A 37 -11.11 8.43 -10.05
CA ALA A 37 -11.37 9.02 -8.74
C ALA A 37 -11.00 8.09 -7.57
N THR A 38 -10.58 6.86 -7.82
CA THR A 38 -10.36 5.84 -6.79
C THR A 38 -8.94 5.34 -6.81
N ALA A 39 -8.37 5.13 -5.63
CA ALA A 39 -7.03 4.58 -5.46
C ALA A 39 -7.06 3.22 -4.74
N TYR A 40 -6.31 2.26 -5.28
CA TYR A 40 -6.16 0.90 -4.76
C TYR A 40 -4.68 0.58 -4.53
N PHE A 41 -4.41 -0.29 -3.56
CA PHE A 41 -3.09 -0.85 -3.30
C PHE A 41 -3.18 -2.37 -3.26
N TYR A 42 -2.43 -3.04 -4.14
CA TYR A 42 -2.47 -4.48 -4.35
C TYR A 42 -1.21 -5.12 -3.77
N ALA A 43 -1.38 -6.25 -3.09
CA ALA A 43 -0.30 -7.18 -2.74
C ALA A 43 -0.30 -8.35 -3.72
N LEU A 44 0.88 -8.76 -4.18
CA LEU A 44 1.04 -9.87 -5.11
C LEU A 44 2.11 -10.86 -4.62
N ASP A 45 1.80 -12.14 -4.80
CA ASP A 45 2.80 -13.21 -4.85
C ASP A 45 3.26 -13.30 -6.29
N ILE A 46 4.54 -13.04 -6.52
CA ILE A 46 5.18 -13.14 -7.84
C ILE A 46 6.18 -14.30 -7.91
N SER A 47 6.24 -15.11 -6.84
CA SER A 47 7.11 -16.27 -6.78
C SER A 47 6.76 -17.22 -7.93
N ASN A 48 7.78 -17.89 -8.47
CA ASN A 48 7.61 -18.85 -9.57
C ASN A 48 7.07 -18.24 -10.88
N GLY A 49 7.18 -16.91 -11.06
CA GLY A 49 6.83 -16.23 -12.31
C GLY A 49 5.32 -16.10 -12.56
N LYS A 50 4.48 -16.42 -11.59
CA LYS A 50 3.03 -16.18 -11.65
C LYS A 50 2.70 -14.93 -10.85
N GLN A 51 1.85 -14.05 -11.38
CA GLN A 51 1.35 -12.90 -10.64
C GLN A 51 0.00 -13.24 -10.01
N LYS A 52 -0.01 -13.53 -8.72
CA LYS A 52 -1.23 -13.84 -7.97
C LYS A 52 -1.53 -12.70 -6.99
N ILE A 53 -2.70 -12.09 -7.14
CA ILE A 53 -3.20 -11.11 -6.15
C ILE A 53 -3.43 -11.83 -4.82
N LEU A 54 -2.76 -11.34 -3.78
CA LEU A 54 -2.85 -11.81 -2.41
C LEU A 54 -3.88 -11.01 -1.62
N ASP A 55 -3.88 -9.68 -1.79
CA ASP A 55 -4.80 -8.76 -1.15
C ASP A 55 -4.93 -7.42 -1.88
N VAL A 56 -6.02 -6.70 -1.59
CA VAL A 56 -6.34 -5.39 -2.16
C VAL A 56 -6.86 -4.48 -1.06
N LEU A 57 -6.22 -3.32 -0.90
CA LEU A 57 -6.65 -2.26 0.01
C LEU A 57 -7.22 -1.08 -0.78
N TYR A 58 -8.39 -0.63 -0.34
CA TYR A 58 -8.97 0.63 -0.79
C TYR A 58 -8.28 1.80 -0.09
N ILE A 59 -7.76 2.78 -0.83
CA ILE A 59 -7.00 3.91 -0.25
C ILE A 59 -7.87 5.17 -0.10
N TYR A 60 -8.51 5.66 -1.17
CA TYR A 60 -9.50 6.75 -1.08
C TYR A 60 -10.36 6.88 -2.35
N ASN A 61 -11.45 7.67 -2.25
CA ASN A 61 -12.24 8.22 -3.37
C ASN A 61 -12.14 9.76 -3.41
N THR A 62 -11.93 10.38 -4.57
CA THR A 62 -11.92 11.84 -4.73
C THR A 62 -13.31 12.49 -4.71
N THR A 63 -14.39 11.71 -4.58
CA THR A 63 -15.76 12.22 -4.40
C THR A 63 -16.10 12.57 -2.94
N ALA A 64 -15.26 12.18 -1.98
CA ALA A 64 -15.39 12.66 -0.60
C ALA A 64 -14.94 14.12 -0.53
N ILE A 65 -15.83 15.02 -0.11
CA ILE A 65 -15.64 16.47 0.03
C ILE A 65 -14.67 16.75 1.19
N LEU A 66 -13.41 16.41 0.98
CA LEU A 66 -12.24 16.83 1.72
C LEU A 66 -11.25 17.13 0.61
N GLU A 67 -10.75 18.36 0.54
CA GLU A 67 -9.79 18.80 -0.47
C GLU A 67 -8.87 17.63 -0.84
N PRO A 68 -8.86 17.13 -2.09
CA PRO A 68 -7.90 16.12 -2.46
C PRO A 68 -6.55 16.79 -2.22
N LYS A 69 -5.88 16.46 -1.10
CA LYS A 69 -4.45 16.70 -0.94
C LYS A 69 -3.88 16.12 -2.22
N LYS A 70 -3.52 17.00 -3.14
CA LYS A 70 -3.13 16.59 -4.49
C LYS A 70 -2.04 15.57 -4.28
N VAL A 71 -2.32 14.31 -4.60
CA VAL A 71 -1.32 13.25 -4.48
C VAL A 71 -0.18 13.69 -5.36
N SER A 72 0.89 14.13 -4.72
CA SER A 72 1.99 14.84 -5.38
C SER A 72 3.26 14.00 -5.37
N ALA A 73 3.39 13.14 -4.35
CA ALA A 73 4.43 12.13 -4.24
C ALA A 73 3.83 10.81 -3.77
N ILE A 74 4.23 9.73 -4.43
CA ILE A 74 4.02 8.34 -4.00
C ILE A 74 5.38 7.74 -3.69
N LYS A 75 5.49 7.08 -2.54
CA LYS A 75 6.67 6.31 -2.17
C LYS A 75 6.24 4.95 -1.65
N ILE A 76 6.98 3.92 -2.05
CA ILE A 76 6.83 2.57 -1.54
C ILE A 76 8.16 2.17 -0.92
N ASP A 77 8.11 1.85 0.36
CA ASP A 77 9.26 1.35 1.11
C ASP A 77 9.00 -0.10 1.52
N TRP A 78 10.06 -0.88 1.54
CA TRP A 78 10.04 -2.25 2.07
C TRP A 78 10.80 -2.30 3.38
N SER A 79 10.40 -3.18 4.30
CA SER A 79 11.31 -3.57 5.36
C SER A 79 12.53 -4.31 4.78
N ASP A 80 13.66 -4.23 5.48
CA ASP A 80 14.90 -4.92 5.13
C ASP A 80 14.77 -6.45 4.92
N ASN A 81 13.83 -7.06 5.63
CA ASN A 81 13.47 -8.47 5.52
C ASN A 81 12.36 -8.76 4.48
N TYR A 82 11.90 -7.73 3.76
CA TYR A 82 10.86 -7.77 2.73
C TYR A 82 9.50 -8.33 3.18
N ARG A 83 9.21 -8.29 4.48
CA ARG A 83 7.93 -8.74 5.07
C ARG A 83 6.88 -7.65 5.10
N TYR A 84 7.31 -6.39 5.10
CA TYR A 84 6.43 -5.24 5.08
C TYR A 84 6.64 -4.44 3.80
N ALA A 85 5.54 -4.06 3.16
CA ALA A 85 5.51 -3.02 2.14
C ALA A 85 4.61 -1.89 2.61
N ILE A 86 5.09 -0.65 2.54
CA ILE A 86 4.39 0.54 3.05
C ILE A 86 4.17 1.51 1.91
N LEU A 87 2.92 1.91 1.72
CA LEU A 87 2.55 3.00 0.82
C LEU A 87 2.56 4.32 1.58
N PHE A 88 3.37 5.26 1.11
CA PHE A 88 3.34 6.65 1.52
C PHE A 88 2.75 7.52 0.42
N ILE A 89 1.89 8.46 0.83
CA ILE A 89 1.36 9.51 -0.03
C ILE A 89 1.69 10.84 0.63
N ASN A 90 2.44 11.69 -0.08
CA ASN A 90 2.95 12.96 0.46
C ASN A 90 3.67 12.76 1.83
N ASP A 91 4.50 11.71 1.91
CA ASP A 91 5.24 11.26 3.12
C ASP A 91 4.40 10.79 4.32
N ASP A 92 3.07 10.85 4.23
CA ASP A 92 2.17 10.25 5.22
C ASP A 92 1.97 8.75 4.89
N PRO A 93 2.10 7.82 5.83
CA PRO A 93 1.80 6.40 5.61
C PRO A 93 0.28 6.20 5.44
N HIS A 94 -0.12 5.51 4.38
CA HIS A 94 -1.53 5.30 4.04
C HIS A 94 -1.96 3.83 4.08
N ALA A 95 -1.05 2.91 3.76
CA ALA A 95 -1.32 1.47 3.82
C ALA A 95 -0.05 0.66 4.08
N ILE A 96 -0.24 -0.53 4.66
CA ILE A 96 0.81 -1.52 4.92
C ILE A 96 0.29 -2.91 4.55
N PHE A 97 1.13 -3.70 3.89
CA PHE A 97 0.98 -5.15 3.82
C PHE A 97 2.00 -5.84 4.73
N ASP A 98 1.53 -6.78 5.54
CA ASP A 98 2.33 -7.74 6.30
C ASP A 98 2.22 -9.10 5.62
N PHE A 99 3.23 -9.47 4.83
CA PHE A 99 3.23 -10.70 4.04
C PHE A 99 3.39 -11.95 4.91
N GLU A 100 4.02 -11.84 6.09
CA GLU A 100 4.17 -12.95 7.02
C GLU A 100 2.85 -13.25 7.75
N ALA A 101 2.21 -12.20 8.26
CA ALA A 101 0.93 -12.32 8.95
C ALA A 101 -0.26 -12.51 7.99
N LYS A 102 -0.06 -12.29 6.68
CA LYS A 102 -1.09 -12.30 5.63
C LYS A 102 -2.21 -11.29 5.91
N ARG A 103 -1.80 -10.03 6.08
CA ARG A 103 -2.70 -8.92 6.46
C ARG A 103 -2.43 -7.65 5.68
N GLY A 104 -3.50 -6.98 5.30
CA GLY A 104 -3.48 -5.58 4.85
C GLY A 104 -4.05 -4.65 5.94
N TYR A 105 -3.48 -3.46 6.05
CA TYR A 105 -3.91 -2.41 6.95
C TYR A 105 -3.95 -1.07 6.20
N ASN A 106 -4.99 -0.25 6.39
CA ASN A 106 -5.07 1.10 5.82
C ASN A 106 -5.48 2.15 6.86
N GLN A 107 -5.16 3.42 6.58
CA GLN A 107 -5.42 4.54 7.49
C GLN A 107 -6.92 4.84 7.67
N VAL A 108 -7.76 4.54 6.66
CA VAL A 108 -9.17 4.92 6.65
C VAL A 108 -10.05 3.76 7.12
N GLU A 109 -10.73 3.94 8.25
CA GLU A 109 -11.88 3.12 8.67
C GLU A 109 -13.11 3.43 7.80
N TYR A 110 -13.01 3.28 6.47
CA TYR A 110 -14.20 3.39 5.63
C TYR A 110 -15.07 2.15 5.87
N PRO A 111 -16.42 2.23 5.92
CA PRO A 111 -17.29 1.17 6.45
C PRO A 111 -17.26 -0.19 5.73
N SER A 112 -16.41 -0.36 4.73
CA SER A 112 -16.33 -1.55 3.90
C SER A 112 -14.99 -1.60 3.16
N GLY A 113 -13.88 -1.45 3.88
CA GLY A 113 -12.59 -1.97 3.43
C GLY A 113 -12.62 -3.50 3.43
N ILE A 114 -13.50 -4.10 2.62
CA ILE A 114 -13.50 -5.52 2.36
C ILE A 114 -12.18 -5.76 1.63
N SER A 115 -11.23 -6.46 2.26
CA SER A 115 -10.25 -7.19 1.47
C SER A 115 -11.08 -8.11 0.58
N GLU A 116 -11.05 -7.89 -0.73
CA GLU A 116 -11.75 -8.77 -1.69
C GLU A 116 -11.12 -10.17 -1.75
N THR A 117 -10.10 -10.40 -0.93
CA THR A 117 -9.30 -11.62 -0.86
C THR A 117 -9.23 -12.12 0.59
N GLY A 118 -8.83 -13.38 0.77
CA GLY A 118 -8.85 -14.08 2.06
C GLY A 118 -7.87 -13.58 3.14
N TRP A 119 -7.27 -12.40 3.01
CA TRP A 119 -6.44 -11.79 4.06
C TRP A 119 -7.33 -11.02 5.04
N SER A 120 -7.05 -11.14 6.34
CA SER A 120 -7.89 -10.50 7.36
C SER A 120 -7.59 -9.00 7.44
N ASN A 121 -8.60 -8.15 7.24
CA ASN A 121 -8.48 -6.72 7.51
C ASN A 121 -8.62 -6.46 9.04
N LYS A 122 -7.60 -5.84 9.64
CA LYS A 122 -7.61 -5.41 11.05
C LYS A 122 -7.24 -3.93 11.21
N ASN A 123 -8.07 -3.05 10.66
CA ASN A 123 -7.90 -1.59 10.81
C ASN A 123 -7.75 -1.10 12.25
N LYS A 124 -8.33 -1.78 13.25
CA LYS A 124 -8.17 -1.44 14.68
C LYS A 124 -6.72 -1.46 15.16
N GLU A 125 -5.82 -2.18 14.48
CA GLU A 125 -4.41 -2.30 14.85
C GLU A 125 -3.50 -1.30 14.09
N TRP A 126 -4.03 -0.57 13.08
CA TRP A 126 -3.27 0.35 12.21
C TRP A 126 -2.36 1.31 13.00
N ASN A 127 -2.94 2.10 13.91
CA ASN A 127 -2.22 3.14 14.64
C ASN A 127 -1.09 2.58 15.52
N SER A 128 -1.29 1.40 16.11
CA SER A 128 -0.26 0.75 16.92
C SER A 128 0.86 0.20 16.03
N LEU A 129 0.48 -0.45 14.93
CA LEU A 129 1.41 -1.05 13.99
C LEU A 129 2.30 0.02 13.32
N ILE A 130 1.71 1.08 12.76
CA ILE A 130 2.49 2.10 12.04
C ILE A 130 3.46 2.84 12.98
N LYS A 131 3.06 3.10 14.23
CA LYS A 131 3.95 3.67 15.24
C LYS A 131 5.12 2.75 15.55
N LYS A 132 4.88 1.45 15.66
CA LYS A 132 5.93 0.46 15.88
C LYS A 132 6.91 0.42 14.71
N ILE A 133 6.40 0.36 13.49
CA ILE A 133 7.19 0.25 12.27
C ILE A 133 8.05 1.50 12.02
N LEU A 134 7.51 2.70 12.27
CA LEU A 134 8.21 3.96 11.97
C LEU A 134 9.15 4.46 13.10
N ASN A 135 9.05 3.92 14.32
CA ASN A 135 9.86 4.37 15.47
C ASN A 135 10.85 3.32 16.00
N GLU A 136 11.02 2.18 15.31
CA GLU A 136 12.01 1.13 15.60
C GLU A 136 13.08 1.05 14.52
#